data_AF-A0A918L8Y9-F1
#
_entry.id   AF-A0A918L8Y9-F1
#
_cell.length_a   1.000
_cell.length_b   1.000
_cell.length_c   1.000
_cell.angle_alpha   90.00
_cell.angle_beta   90.00
_cell.angle_gamma   90.00
#
_symmetry.space_group_name_H-M   'P 1'
#
loop_
_entity.id
_entity.type
_entity.pdbx_description
1 polymer ?
#
loop_
_entity_poly.entity_id
_entity_poly.type
_entity_poly.pdbx_seq_one_letter_code
_entity_poly.pdbx_strand_id
1 'polypeptide(L)'
;MTAVTYYPQPPGAWPPPMPPRSPSGGAAVTAGVFALLLLVYCGYNIYMQVWWLLEGCGIACLVGIHMIPVVVLPLAALLLLIGAIVIFARAVAGPILTAIGAFLLLALQLMYLILSGFYLHVLTLVGLVLALVTLVMSLLPPTFAWTRSKPRFPAYPAPMPYPPRY
;
A
#
# COMPACT_ATOMS: atom_id res chain seq x y z
N MET A 1 11.95 -20.42 21.14
CA MET A 1 10.99 -21.54 21.19
C MET A 1 10.47 -21.63 22.61
N THR A 2 9.28 -21.11 22.89
CA THR A 2 8.68 -21.16 24.23
C THR A 2 7.80 -22.40 24.33
N ALA A 3 8.11 -23.28 25.28
CA ALA A 3 7.35 -24.48 25.55
C ALA A 3 5.90 -24.12 25.91
N VAL A 4 4.94 -24.68 25.15
CA VAL A 4 3.52 -24.55 25.47
C VAL A 4 3.23 -25.57 26.57
N THR A 5 3.13 -25.10 27.81
CA THR A 5 2.75 -25.93 28.95
C THR A 5 1.29 -26.35 28.79
N TYR A 6 1.06 -27.61 28.44
CA TYR A 6 -0.29 -28.20 28.41
C TYR A 6 -0.73 -28.45 29.87
N TYR A 7 -1.71 -27.69 30.35
CA TYR A 7 -2.43 -28.08 31.57
C TYR A 7 -3.40 -29.23 31.23
N PRO A 8 -3.46 -30.28 32.06
CA PRO A 8 -4.44 -31.35 31.87
C PRO A 8 -5.86 -30.77 31.97
N GLN A 9 -6.62 -30.84 30.88
CA GLN A 9 -8.01 -30.41 30.88
C GLN A 9 -8.86 -31.39 31.71
N PRO A 10 -9.82 -30.89 32.52
CA PRO A 10 -10.79 -31.73 33.21
C PRO A 10 -11.55 -32.63 32.22
N PRO A 11 -11.81 -33.91 32.55
CA PRO A 11 -12.58 -34.80 31.68
C PRO A 11 -13.99 -34.22 31.44
N GLY A 12 -14.33 -33.93 30.18
CA GLY A 12 -15.63 -33.35 29.79
C GLY A 12 -15.59 -31.86 29.41
N ALA A 13 -14.45 -31.18 29.56
CA ALA A 13 -14.31 -29.82 29.06
C ALA A 13 -14.16 -29.81 27.52
N TRP A 14 -15.11 -29.20 26.81
CA TRP A 14 -14.97 -28.92 25.38
C TRP A 14 -13.66 -28.15 25.13
N PRO A 15 -12.92 -28.45 24.04
CA PRO A 15 -11.73 -27.70 23.70
C PRO A 15 -12.09 -26.21 23.56
N PRO A 16 -11.30 -25.29 24.12
CA PRO A 16 -11.56 -23.87 23.97
C PRO A 16 -11.61 -23.53 22.47
N PRO A 17 -12.52 -22.63 22.03
CA PRO A 17 -12.57 -22.17 20.65
C PRO A 17 -11.16 -21.72 20.23
N MET A 18 -10.64 -22.28 19.14
CA MET A 18 -9.34 -21.87 18.64
C MET A 18 -9.36 -20.37 18.36
N PRO A 19 -8.34 -19.60 18.82
CA PRO A 19 -8.30 -18.18 18.55
C PRO A 19 -8.31 -17.95 17.02
N PRO A 20 -9.11 -17.00 16.51
CA PRO A 20 -9.17 -16.74 15.08
C PRO A 20 -7.78 -16.37 14.58
N ARG A 21 -7.35 -17.02 13.48
CA ARG A 21 -6.05 -16.81 12.85
C ARG A 21 -5.92 -15.33 12.45
N SER A 22 -4.88 -14.65 12.96
CA SER A 22 -4.65 -13.26 12.59
C SER A 22 -4.35 -13.15 11.10
N PRO A 23 -4.92 -12.16 10.39
CA PRO A 23 -4.62 -11.95 8.97
C PRO A 23 -3.13 -11.63 8.80
N SER A 24 -2.48 -12.28 7.84
CA SER A 24 -1.06 -12.06 7.55
C SER A 24 -0.85 -10.66 6.96
N GLY A 25 -0.03 -9.83 7.60
CA GLY A 25 0.26 -8.47 7.14
C GLY A 25 1.10 -8.36 5.87
N GLY A 26 1.52 -9.49 5.29
CA GLY A 26 2.38 -9.53 4.10
C GLY A 26 1.85 -8.67 2.96
N ALA A 27 0.55 -8.77 2.64
CA ALA A 27 -0.07 -8.01 1.56
C ALA A 27 0.01 -6.48 1.77
N ALA A 28 -0.16 -6.02 3.01
CA ALA A 28 -0.07 -4.59 3.32
C ALA A 28 1.36 -4.08 3.25
N VAL A 29 2.33 -4.87 3.72
CA VAL A 29 3.75 -4.54 3.60
C VAL A 29 4.17 -4.48 2.13
N THR A 30 3.78 -5.47 1.32
CA THR A 30 4.08 -5.44 -0.13
C THR A 30 3.42 -4.27 -0.83
N ALA A 31 2.17 -3.93 -0.50
CA ALA A 31 1.50 -2.76 -1.06
C ALA A 31 2.24 -1.46 -0.72
N GLY A 32 2.72 -1.32 0.52
CA GLY A 32 3.56 -0.18 0.93
C GLY A 32 4.87 -0.12 0.16
N VAL A 33 5.55 -1.25 -0.04
CA VAL A 33 6.81 -1.32 -0.80
C VAL A 33 6.57 -0.95 -2.27
N PHE A 34 5.52 -1.47 -2.90
CA PHE A 34 5.18 -1.10 -4.28
C PHE A 34 4.82 0.38 -4.41
N ALA A 35 4.12 0.96 -3.43
CA ALA A 35 3.85 2.39 -3.40
C ALA A 35 5.14 3.22 -3.33
N LEU A 36 6.15 2.78 -2.56
CA LEU A 36 7.45 3.45 -2.51
C LEU A 36 8.23 3.32 -3.82
N LEU A 37 8.21 2.14 -4.47
CA LEU A 37 8.83 1.98 -5.79
C LEU A 37 8.16 2.88 -6.84
N LEU A 38 6.83 2.98 -6.79
CA LEU A 38 6.06 3.86 -7.67
C LEU A 38 6.37 5.34 -7.38
N LEU A 39 6.66 5.69 -6.13
CA LEU A 39 7.12 7.02 -5.75
C LEU A 39 8.51 7.34 -6.31
N VAL A 40 9.46 6.40 -6.30
CA VAL A 40 10.77 6.57 -6.95
C VAL A 40 10.59 6.80 -8.45
N TYR A 41 9.70 6.04 -9.08
CA TYR A 41 9.33 6.22 -10.48
C TYR A 41 8.77 7.63 -10.75
N CYS A 42 7.89 8.14 -9.89
CA CYS A 42 7.43 9.53 -9.98
C CYS A 42 8.57 10.53 -9.86
N GLY A 43 9.47 10.35 -8.89
CA GLY A 43 10.63 11.22 -8.68
C GLY A 43 11.51 11.31 -9.92
N TYR A 44 11.77 10.17 -10.58
CA TYR A 44 12.51 10.13 -11.83
C TYR A 44 11.79 10.90 -12.95
N ASN A 45 10.47 10.73 -13.12
CA ASN A 45 9.71 11.46 -14.13
C ASN A 45 9.68 12.97 -13.87
N ILE A 46 9.56 13.39 -12.60
CA ILE A 46 9.65 14.80 -12.20
C ILE A 46 11.02 15.36 -12.54
N TYR A 47 12.10 14.64 -12.20
CA TYR A 47 13.46 15.03 -12.54
C TYR A 47 13.64 15.20 -14.06
N MET A 48 13.17 14.23 -14.86
CA MET A 48 13.25 14.33 -16.32
C MET A 48 12.47 15.53 -16.85
N GLN A 49 11.27 15.82 -16.31
CA GLN A 49 10.51 17.02 -16.70
C GLN A 49 11.28 18.31 -16.40
N VAL A 50 11.91 18.41 -15.23
CA VAL A 50 12.74 19.57 -14.85
C VAL A 50 13.96 19.66 -15.75
N TRP A 51 14.61 18.55 -16.07
CA TRP A 51 15.74 18.51 -17.00
C TRP A 51 15.36 19.04 -18.38
N TRP A 52 14.25 18.55 -18.95
CA TRP A 52 13.72 19.04 -20.23
C TRP A 52 13.35 20.53 -20.19
N LEU A 53 12.86 21.02 -19.04
CA LEU A 53 12.55 22.43 -18.85
C LEU A 53 13.81 23.30 -18.84
N LEU A 54 14.90 22.81 -18.26
CA LEU A 54 16.17 23.53 -18.14
C LEU A 54 17.00 23.50 -19.43
N GLU A 55 17.08 22.34 -20.11
CA GLU A 55 17.97 22.15 -21.26
C GLU A 55 17.28 22.23 -22.63
N GLY A 56 15.97 22.02 -22.68
CA GLY A 56 15.24 21.98 -23.94
C GLY A 56 14.79 23.37 -24.39
N CYS A 57 13.49 23.62 -24.22
CA CYS A 57 12.76 24.73 -24.83
C CYS A 57 12.21 25.74 -23.81
N GLY A 58 12.59 25.59 -22.53
CA GLY A 58 12.09 26.43 -21.46
C GLY A 58 10.57 26.36 -21.29
N ILE A 59 9.97 27.48 -20.86
CA ILE A 59 8.54 27.59 -20.52
C ILE A 59 7.64 27.28 -21.73
N ALA A 60 8.13 27.44 -22.96
CA ALA A 60 7.37 27.12 -24.17
C ALA A 60 6.95 25.65 -24.25
N CYS A 61 7.76 24.74 -23.71
CA CYS A 61 7.42 23.31 -23.64
C CYS A 61 6.56 22.94 -22.44
N LEU A 62 6.44 23.83 -21.45
CA LEU A 62 5.50 23.67 -20.35
C LEU A 62 4.06 23.83 -20.85
N VAL A 63 3.83 24.68 -21.86
CA VAL A 63 2.50 24.91 -22.43
C VAL A 63 2.07 23.71 -23.26
N GLY A 64 0.99 23.03 -22.84
CA GLY A 64 0.41 21.89 -23.56
C GLY A 64 0.48 20.58 -22.77
N ILE A 65 0.85 19.50 -23.45
CA ILE A 65 0.81 18.11 -22.92
C ILE A 65 1.64 17.91 -21.64
N HIS A 66 2.67 18.73 -21.41
CA HIS A 66 3.56 18.65 -20.25
C HIS A 66 3.03 19.38 -19.00
N MET A 67 2.00 20.24 -19.09
CA MET A 67 1.41 20.86 -17.89
C MET A 67 0.73 19.82 -16.98
N ILE A 68 0.04 18.86 -17.58
CA ILE A 68 -0.71 17.82 -16.87
C ILE A 68 0.21 17.00 -15.95
N PRO A 69 1.30 16.36 -16.44
CA PRO A 69 2.19 15.59 -15.58
C PRO A 69 2.90 16.45 -14.54
N VAL A 70 3.21 17.72 -14.82
CA VAL A 70 3.85 18.63 -13.84
C VAL A 70 2.99 18.80 -12.59
N VAL A 71 1.66 18.77 -12.71
CA VAL A 71 0.75 18.86 -11.56
C VAL A 71 0.38 17.47 -11.02
N VAL A 72 0.11 16.51 -11.90
CA VAL A 72 -0.38 15.18 -11.49
C VAL A 72 0.71 14.33 -10.85
N LEU A 73 1.96 14.36 -11.34
CA LEU A 73 3.07 13.59 -10.76
C LEU A 73 3.36 13.95 -9.31
N PRO A 74 3.56 15.23 -8.91
CA PRO A 74 3.82 15.56 -7.52
C PRO A 74 2.61 15.28 -6.63
N LEU A 75 1.39 15.52 -7.11
CA LEU A 75 0.17 15.20 -6.36
C LEU A 75 0.06 13.69 -6.10
N ALA A 76 0.29 12.87 -7.12
CA ALA A 76 0.32 11.42 -6.98
C ALA A 76 1.47 10.94 -6.08
N ALA A 77 2.66 11.53 -6.19
CA ALA A 77 3.80 11.21 -5.32
C ALA A 77 3.47 11.50 -3.84
N LEU A 78 2.84 12.64 -3.54
CA LEU A 78 2.39 12.97 -2.18
C LEU A 78 1.35 11.97 -1.67
N LEU A 79 0.34 11.64 -2.49
CA LEU A 79 -0.67 10.63 -2.14
C LEU A 79 -0.06 9.26 -1.85
N LEU A 80 0.91 8.82 -2.67
CA LEU A 80 1.62 7.56 -2.48
C LEU A 80 2.49 7.58 -1.22
N LEU A 81 3.20 8.68 -0.96
CA LEU A 81 4.03 8.83 0.24
C LEU A 81 3.19 8.77 1.51
N ILE A 82 2.15 9.61 1.58
CA ILE A 82 1.25 9.68 2.73
C ILE A 82 0.53 8.33 2.88
N GLY A 83 0.03 7.76 1.79
CA GLY A 83 -0.64 6.47 1.79
C GLY A 83 0.27 5.35 2.31
N ALA A 84 1.53 5.29 1.87
CA ALA A 84 2.51 4.31 2.34
C ALA A 84 2.78 4.46 3.85
N ILE A 85 3.00 5.69 4.34
CA ILE A 85 3.20 5.96 5.76
C ILE A 85 1.99 5.52 6.58
N VAL A 86 0.78 5.83 6.11
CA VAL A 86 -0.48 5.51 6.80
C VAL A 86 -0.78 4.00 6.77
N ILE A 87 -0.37 3.27 5.72
CA ILE A 87 -0.39 1.80 5.70
C ILE A 87 0.48 1.23 6.81
N PHE A 88 1.70 1.74 7.01
CA PHE A 88 2.58 1.31 8.10
C PHE A 88 2.00 1.65 9.49
N ALA A 89 1.27 2.76 9.60
CA ALA A 89 0.49 3.10 10.79
C ALA A 89 -0.77 2.23 10.98
N ARG A 90 -1.01 1.22 10.11
CA ARG A 90 -2.17 0.33 10.11
C ARG A 90 -3.52 1.04 9.98
N ALA A 91 -3.55 2.24 9.42
CA ALA A 91 -4.79 2.98 9.24
C ALA A 91 -5.46 2.65 7.89
N VAL A 92 -6.79 2.52 7.91
CA VAL A 92 -7.61 2.17 6.73
C VAL A 92 -7.53 3.22 5.62
N ALA A 93 -7.21 4.47 5.96
CA ALA A 93 -7.01 5.53 4.99
C ALA A 93 -5.79 5.28 4.08
N GLY A 94 -4.79 4.52 4.55
CA GLY A 94 -3.53 4.31 3.82
C GLY A 94 -3.73 3.62 2.48
N PRO A 95 -4.35 2.42 2.43
CA PRO A 95 -4.65 1.74 1.17
C PRO A 95 -5.47 2.59 0.20
N ILE A 96 -6.43 3.37 0.71
CA ILE A 96 -7.29 4.25 -0.12
C ILE A 96 -6.45 5.37 -0.76
N LEU A 97 -5.59 6.04 0.02
CA LEU A 97 -4.69 7.08 -0.48
C LEU A 97 -3.73 6.53 -1.53
N THR A 98 -3.15 5.34 -1.30
CA THR A 98 -2.28 4.70 -2.29
C THR A 98 -3.04 4.30 -3.56
N ALA A 99 -4.29 3.84 -3.45
CA ALA A 99 -5.11 3.48 -4.59
C ALA A 99 -5.40 4.71 -5.47
N ILE A 100 -5.76 5.84 -4.86
CA ILE A 100 -6.01 7.10 -5.58
C ILE A 100 -4.72 7.57 -6.28
N GLY A 101 -3.59 7.58 -5.58
CA GLY A 101 -2.30 7.96 -6.17
C GLY A 101 -1.89 7.04 -7.34
N ALA A 102 -2.05 5.73 -7.18
CA ALA A 102 -1.75 4.76 -8.24
C ALA A 102 -2.70 4.91 -9.44
N PHE A 103 -3.98 5.17 -9.21
CA PHE A 103 -4.96 5.40 -10.28
C PHE A 103 -4.63 6.65 -11.10
N LEU A 104 -4.26 7.76 -10.45
CA LEU A 104 -3.86 8.98 -11.14
C LEU A 104 -2.66 8.75 -12.06
N LEU A 105 -1.67 7.98 -11.60
CA LEU A 105 -0.51 7.63 -12.43
C LEU A 105 -0.90 6.70 -13.56
N LEU A 106 -1.74 5.70 -13.31
CA LEU A 106 -2.19 4.78 -14.34
C LEU A 106 -2.95 5.53 -15.45
N ALA A 107 -3.83 6.45 -15.08
CA ALA A 107 -4.53 7.31 -16.04
C ALA A 107 -3.56 8.20 -16.83
N LEU A 108 -2.58 8.82 -16.15
CA LEU A 108 -1.57 9.66 -16.80
C LEU A 108 -0.72 8.85 -17.80
N GLN A 109 -0.26 7.65 -17.43
CA GLN A 109 0.54 6.80 -18.31
C GLN A 109 -0.27 6.27 -19.49
N LEU A 110 -1.54 5.92 -19.27
CA LEU A 110 -2.43 5.49 -20.35
C LEU A 110 -2.68 6.63 -21.35
N MET A 111 -2.92 7.85 -20.86
CA MET A 111 -3.04 9.05 -21.69
C MET A 111 -1.77 9.26 -22.54
N TYR A 112 -0.59 9.15 -21.93
CA TYR A 112 0.68 9.27 -22.65
C TYR A 112 0.86 8.17 -23.71
N LEU A 113 0.50 6.92 -23.41
CA LEU A 113 0.59 5.81 -24.34
C LEU A 113 -0.31 6.00 -25.57
N ILE A 114 -1.52 6.53 -25.37
CA ILE A 114 -2.46 6.83 -26.45
C ILE A 114 -1.94 7.99 -27.31
N LEU A 115 -1.48 9.07 -26.67
CA LEU A 115 -0.99 10.27 -27.37
C LEU A 115 0.32 10.03 -28.12
N SER A 116 1.20 9.15 -27.63
CA SER A 116 2.43 8.77 -28.32
C SER A 116 2.22 7.78 -29.46
N GLY A 117 0.97 7.38 -29.76
CA GLY A 117 0.65 6.46 -30.84
C GLY A 117 1.26 5.07 -30.63
N PHE A 118 1.31 4.59 -29.38
CA PHE A 118 1.94 3.32 -28.99
C PHE A 118 3.46 3.25 -29.22
N TYR A 119 4.16 4.39 -29.32
CA TYR A 119 5.62 4.38 -29.17
C TYR A 119 5.97 3.95 -27.74
N LEU A 120 6.22 2.65 -27.57
CA LEU A 120 6.47 2.00 -26.30
C LEU A 120 7.83 2.45 -25.73
N HIS A 121 7.80 3.48 -24.89
CA HIS A 121 8.90 3.75 -24.00
C HIS A 121 8.86 2.70 -22.87
N VAL A 122 9.96 1.99 -22.69
CA VAL A 122 10.11 0.95 -21.64
C VAL A 122 9.72 1.51 -20.26
N LEU A 123 10.09 2.77 -19.99
CA LEU A 123 9.72 3.47 -18.76
C LEU A 123 8.20 3.65 -18.58
N THR A 124 7.44 3.90 -19.65
CA THR A 124 5.98 4.01 -19.59
C THR A 124 5.34 2.66 -19.25
N LEU A 125 5.86 1.57 -19.84
CA LEU A 125 5.41 0.20 -19.52
C LEU A 125 5.70 -0.16 -18.06
N VAL A 126 6.91 0.14 -17.58
CA VAL A 126 7.28 -0.09 -16.17
C VAL A 126 6.35 0.67 -15.24
N GLY A 127 6.07 1.95 -15.54
CA GLY A 127 5.13 2.76 -14.77
C GLY A 127 3.71 2.19 -14.76
N LEU A 128 3.20 1.75 -15.91
CA LEU A 128 1.89 1.11 -16.05
C LEU A 128 1.77 -0.16 -15.21
N VAL A 129 2.74 -1.06 -15.33
CA VAL A 129 2.76 -2.32 -14.59
C VAL A 129 2.85 -2.06 -13.08
N LEU A 130 3.75 -1.18 -12.65
CA LEU A 130 3.88 -0.82 -11.24
C LEU A 130 2.61 -0.17 -10.69
N ALA A 131 2.00 0.76 -11.43
CA ALA A 131 0.76 1.41 -11.01
C ALA A 131 -0.38 0.40 -10.90
N LEU A 132 -0.52 -0.52 -11.86
CA LEU A 132 -1.54 -1.56 -11.86
C LEU A 132 -1.35 -2.52 -10.66
N VAL A 133 -0.13 -3.00 -10.45
CA VAL A 133 0.19 -3.90 -9.32
C VAL A 133 -0.08 -3.20 -7.99
N THR A 134 0.31 -1.94 -7.86
CA THR A 134 0.07 -1.15 -6.64
C THR A 134 -1.42 -0.95 -6.39
N LEU A 135 -2.18 -0.64 -7.44
CA LEU A 135 -3.63 -0.46 -7.38
C LEU A 135 -4.32 -1.75 -6.92
N VAL A 136 -4.00 -2.89 -7.55
CA VAL A 136 -4.58 -4.19 -7.20
C VAL A 136 -4.24 -4.56 -5.75
N MET A 137 -2.96 -4.42 -5.35
CA MET A 137 -2.49 -4.72 -4.00
C MET A 137 -3.11 -3.82 -2.93
N SER A 138 -3.38 -2.56 -3.26
CA SER A 138 -4.04 -1.62 -2.36
C SER A 138 -5.53 -1.95 -2.14
N LEU A 139 -6.22 -2.48 -3.15
CA LEU A 139 -7.65 -2.82 -3.10
C LEU A 139 -7.94 -4.23 -2.59
N LEU A 140 -6.91 -5.05 -2.39
CA LEU A 140 -7.06 -6.43 -1.95
C LEU A 140 -7.75 -6.50 -0.55
N PRO A 141 -8.77 -7.36 -0.37
CA PRO A 141 -9.41 -7.61 0.92
C PRO A 141 -8.45 -7.90 2.09
N PRO A 142 -7.34 -8.66 1.94
CA PRO A 142 -6.40 -8.90 3.04
C PRO A 142 -5.70 -7.62 3.52
N THR A 143 -5.52 -6.64 2.65
CA THR A 143 -4.91 -5.33 2.97
C THR A 143 -5.81 -4.56 3.95
N PHE A 144 -7.13 -4.59 3.72
CA PHE A 144 -8.12 -4.03 4.64
C PHE A 144 -8.31 -4.86 5.90
N ALA A 145 -8.26 -6.20 5.81
CA ALA A 145 -8.38 -7.07 6.98
C ALA A 145 -7.23 -6.85 7.97
N TRP A 146 -6.01 -6.68 7.47
CA TRP A 146 -4.85 -6.43 8.31
C TRP A 146 -4.87 -5.05 8.97
N THR A 147 -5.19 -3.99 8.21
CA THR A 147 -5.31 -2.63 8.77
C THR A 147 -6.44 -2.51 9.80
N ARG A 148 -7.56 -3.22 9.61
CA ARG A 148 -8.64 -3.29 10.60
C ARG A 148 -8.31 -4.13 11.82
N SER A 149 -7.41 -5.11 11.69
CA SER A 149 -7.00 -5.95 12.82
C SER A 149 -6.11 -5.17 13.77
N LYS A 150 -6.69 -4.67 14.87
CA LYS A 150 -5.89 -4.17 15.99
C LYS A 150 -5.08 -5.34 16.55
N PRO A 151 -3.79 -5.16 16.91
CA PRO A 151 -3.05 -6.18 17.63
C PRO A 151 -3.85 -6.53 18.88
N ARG A 152 -4.36 -7.76 18.94
CA ARG A 152 -4.86 -8.31 20.20
C ARG A 152 -3.62 -8.48 21.06
N PHE A 153 -3.40 -7.55 22.00
CA PHE A 153 -2.54 -7.84 23.13
C PHE A 153 -2.99 -9.19 23.72
N PRO A 154 -2.07 -10.04 24.21
CA PRO A 154 -2.47 -11.24 24.93
C PRO A 154 -3.46 -10.79 26.00
N ALA A 155 -4.73 -11.15 25.84
CA ALA A 155 -5.67 -10.99 26.92
C ALA A 155 -5.08 -11.83 28.03
N TYR A 156 -4.67 -11.19 29.12
CA TYR A 156 -4.25 -11.91 30.31
C TYR A 156 -5.31 -12.98 30.59
N PRO A 157 -4.92 -14.23 30.88
CA PRO A 157 -5.90 -15.26 31.23
C PRO A 157 -6.76 -14.71 32.36
N ALA A 158 -8.09 -14.75 32.16
CA ALA A 158 -9.03 -14.28 33.16
C ALA A 158 -8.70 -14.92 34.51
N PRO A 159 -8.79 -14.19 35.64
CA PRO A 159 -8.55 -14.76 36.96
C PRO A 159 -9.40 -16.02 37.13
N MET A 160 -8.76 -17.17 37.35
CA MET A 160 -9.47 -18.42 37.54
C MET A 160 -10.36 -18.30 38.79
N PRO A 161 -11.60 -18.84 38.77
CA PRO A 161 -12.41 -18.90 39.98
C PRO A 161 -11.65 -19.69 41.06
N TYR A 162 -11.52 -19.12 42.26
CA TYR A 162 -10.90 -19.84 43.37
C TYR A 162 -11.72 -21.11 43.68
N PRO A 163 -11.06 -22.25 43.96
CA PRO A 163 -11.77 -23.48 44.33
C PRO A 163 -12.57 -23.27 45.62
N PRO A 164 -13.77 -23.88 45.77
CA PRO A 164 -14.55 -23.81 47.00
C PRO A 164 -13.72 -24.34 48.18
N ARG A 165 -13.67 -23.58 49.27
CA ARG A 165 -13.18 -24.10 50.55
C ARG A 165 -14.27 -25.02 51.12
N TYR A 166 -14.00 -26.32 51.14
CA TYR A 166 -14.76 -27.29 51.92
C TYR A 166 -14.17 -27.40 53.31
#